data_AF-A0A0P7XC61-F1
#
_entry.id   AF-A0A0P7XC61-F1
#
_cell.length_a   1.000
_cell.length_b   1.000
_cell.length_c   1.000
_cell.angle_alpha   90.00
_cell.angle_beta   90.00
_cell.angle_gamma   90.00
#
_symmetry.space_group_name_H-M   'P 1'
#
loop_
_entity.id
_entity.type
_entity.pdbx_description
1 polymer ?
#
loop_
_entity_poly.entity_id
_entity_poly.type
_entity_poly.pdbx_seq_one_letter_code
_entity_poly.pdbx_strand_id
1 'polypeptide(L)'
;MEAMDTLSDSPCSTTANDLDLIFLKGIIESPAASESPEENKLEAVRGNSVELLQDILRDLELFTEQSKVADELFSILKEPHFQSLLETHDLVASKSYESPPASPCVFMDANQNCPIMPSDAIRMVGIRKVSGEHLGLTFRVENSDLVIARILHGGIVDQQGLLHVGDVIKEVNGKEVGDDPKALQEMLQEASGNVVLKVLPSYQEPQPPRQVFVKCHFDYDPAHDSLIPCKEAGLKFRNKDILQIVNQEDINWWQARHVEGGNAGLIPSQLLEEKRKAFVKKDMELASAGSLCGGMGGKKKKKVMYLTTKNAEFDRHELMIYEEVAKIPPFRRKTLILIGAQGVGRRTLKNRLLVSDPQRYGTTIPYTSRKPKASEKNAQLYRFVTRGEMESDIKNGRYLEHGEYDGNLYGTKINSIHEVVDAGKMCILDVNPQALKVLRTSEFLPFVVFIETPSFEVLKAMNKNAMEAGVVTKQLTDSELKRTVEESRRIKQAYTHYFDLTIVNDNMDGAFRALKRSLEKLGSQPQWVPKNYFIVNALVEWH
;
A
#
# COMPACT_ATOMS: atom_id res chain seq x y z
N MET A 1 16.61 -5.64 -75.48
CA MET A 1 17.19 -4.40 -76.04
C MET A 1 16.33 -3.27 -75.50
N GLU A 2 16.52 -2.99 -74.21
CA GLU A 2 17.33 -1.87 -73.70
C GLU A 2 16.57 -0.55 -73.79
N ALA A 3 16.16 -0.04 -72.63
CA ALA A 3 16.39 1.35 -72.21
C ALA A 3 15.56 1.62 -70.95
N MET A 4 16.24 1.87 -69.82
CA MET A 4 16.01 3.00 -68.92
C MET A 4 16.98 2.84 -67.75
N ASP A 5 18.16 3.46 -67.82
CA ASP A 5 18.47 4.86 -67.47
C ASP A 5 18.38 5.20 -65.97
N THR A 6 19.58 5.29 -65.38
CA THR A 6 20.13 6.39 -64.57
C THR A 6 19.54 6.77 -63.19
N LEU A 7 20.17 6.20 -62.15
CA LEU A 7 20.88 6.87 -61.02
C LEU A 7 20.45 8.29 -60.56
N SER A 8 20.13 8.42 -59.27
CA SER A 8 20.88 9.33 -58.35
C SER A 8 20.54 9.11 -56.85
N ASP A 9 21.61 8.78 -56.10
CA ASP A 9 22.04 9.22 -54.76
C ASP A 9 21.25 8.99 -53.44
N SER A 10 21.56 7.85 -52.77
CA SER A 10 22.24 7.70 -51.44
C SER A 10 21.59 8.18 -50.09
N PRO A 11 22.12 7.83 -48.88
CA PRO A 11 22.11 6.51 -48.22
C PRO A 11 21.70 6.51 -46.71
N CYS A 12 21.70 5.32 -46.08
CA CYS A 12 21.80 5.01 -44.63
C CYS A 12 20.50 4.66 -43.86
N SER A 13 20.31 3.38 -43.46
CA SER A 13 20.63 2.91 -42.10
C SER A 13 20.36 1.40 -41.89
N THR A 14 21.40 0.70 -41.43
CA THR A 14 21.42 -0.40 -40.44
C THR A 14 20.48 -1.61 -40.58
N THR A 15 21.08 -2.71 -41.05
CA THR A 15 20.61 -4.09 -41.02
C THR A 15 20.45 -4.62 -39.59
N ALA A 16 19.30 -5.23 -39.28
CA ALA A 16 19.12 -6.06 -38.10
C ALA A 16 20.09 -7.25 -38.14
N ASN A 17 20.73 -7.58 -37.02
CA ASN A 17 21.70 -8.67 -36.95
C ASN A 17 20.97 -10.02 -37.11
N ASP A 18 21.47 -10.89 -37.99
CA ASP A 18 20.92 -12.23 -38.26
C ASP A 18 20.72 -13.09 -37.00
N LEU A 19 21.42 -12.79 -35.89
CA LEU A 19 21.23 -13.44 -34.60
C LEU A 19 19.87 -13.13 -33.96
N ASP A 20 19.31 -11.94 -34.17
CA ASP A 20 18.01 -11.52 -33.62
C ASP A 20 16.86 -12.22 -34.36
N LEU A 21 17.02 -12.44 -35.67
CA LEU A 21 16.07 -13.22 -36.48
C LEU A 21 16.08 -14.70 -36.11
N ILE A 22 17.25 -15.28 -35.85
CA ILE A 22 17.38 -16.68 -35.41
C ILE A 22 16.79 -16.86 -34.00
N PHE A 23 16.98 -15.89 -33.11
CA PHE A 23 16.40 -15.89 -31.77
C PHE A 23 14.87 -15.77 -31.79
N LEU A 24 14.32 -14.85 -32.60
CA LEU A 24 12.88 -14.71 -32.79
C LEU A 24 12.25 -15.95 -33.40
N LYS A 25 12.92 -16.60 -34.36
CA LYS A 25 12.46 -17.85 -34.96
C LYS A 25 12.43 -19.00 -33.93
N GLY A 26 13.42 -19.05 -33.04
CA GLY A 26 13.47 -20.01 -31.93
C GLY A 26 12.38 -19.83 -30.87
N ILE A 27 11.89 -18.60 -30.67
CA ILE A 27 10.76 -18.31 -29.77
C ILE A 27 9.43 -18.72 -30.42
N ILE A 28 9.26 -18.44 -31.71
CA ILE A 28 8.02 -18.73 -32.44
C ILE A 28 7.86 -20.24 -32.74
N GLU A 29 8.97 -20.97 -32.95
CA GLU A 29 8.95 -22.42 -33.21
C GLU A 29 9.00 -23.28 -31.93
N SER A 30 9.07 -22.65 -30.75
CA SER A 30 9.03 -23.38 -29.47
C SER A 30 7.60 -23.89 -29.19
N PRO A 31 7.40 -25.18 -28.84
CA PRO A 31 6.08 -25.74 -28.55
C PRO A 31 5.38 -25.11 -27.33
N ALA A 32 6.05 -24.21 -26.61
CA ALA A 32 5.52 -23.49 -25.46
C ALA A 32 4.76 -22.20 -25.84
N ALA A 33 4.73 -21.82 -27.11
CA ALA A 33 4.09 -20.58 -27.58
C ALA A 33 2.62 -20.75 -28.04
N SER A 34 2.03 -21.95 -27.90
CA SER A 34 0.63 -22.22 -28.24
C SER A 34 -0.32 -22.33 -27.04
N GLU A 35 0.09 -21.92 -25.84
CA GLU A 35 -0.86 -21.71 -24.74
C GLU A 35 -1.30 -20.25 -24.75
N SER A 36 -2.47 -20.00 -25.33
CA SER A 36 -3.28 -18.81 -25.04
C SER A 36 -3.40 -18.62 -23.52
N PRO A 37 -3.52 -17.40 -23.00
CA PRO A 37 -3.75 -17.21 -21.57
C PRO A 37 -5.13 -17.78 -21.27
N GLU A 38 -5.19 -19.03 -20.82
CA GLU A 38 -6.31 -19.45 -20.00
C GLU A 38 -6.29 -18.50 -18.81
N GLU A 39 -7.28 -17.60 -18.74
CA GLU A 39 -7.64 -16.97 -17.49
C GLU A 39 -7.70 -18.10 -16.47
N ASN A 40 -6.71 -18.17 -15.56
CA ASN A 40 -6.75 -19.07 -14.43
C ASN A 40 -7.95 -18.63 -13.59
N LYS A 41 -9.12 -19.14 -13.96
CA LYS A 41 -10.35 -18.99 -13.23
C LYS A 41 -10.10 -19.72 -11.93
N LEU A 42 -9.73 -18.96 -10.90
CA LEU A 42 -9.46 -19.49 -9.57
C LEU A 42 -10.78 -20.11 -9.09
N GLU A 43 -10.85 -21.43 -9.13
CA GLU A 43 -11.96 -22.20 -8.58
C GLU A 43 -11.62 -22.57 -7.14
N ALA A 44 -12.61 -22.47 -6.27
CA ALA A 44 -12.44 -22.85 -4.88
C ALA A 44 -12.11 -24.34 -4.81
N VAL A 45 -11.08 -24.69 -4.03
CA VAL A 45 -10.63 -26.08 -3.87
C VAL A 45 -11.75 -26.94 -3.25
N ARG A 46 -12.56 -26.36 -2.36
CA ARG A 46 -13.80 -26.89 -1.77
C ARG A 46 -14.72 -25.75 -1.31
N GLY A 47 -16.00 -26.04 -1.06
CA GLY A 47 -16.98 -25.07 -0.56
C GLY A 47 -17.80 -25.55 0.64
N ASN A 48 -17.35 -26.61 1.33
CA ASN A 48 -18.05 -27.26 2.44
C ASN A 48 -17.12 -27.54 3.64
N SER A 49 -16.21 -26.61 3.90
CA SER A 49 -15.23 -26.69 4.99
C SER A 49 -15.89 -26.65 6.37
N VAL A 50 -17.04 -25.98 6.50
CA VAL A 50 -17.83 -25.93 7.74
C VAL A 50 -18.46 -27.28 8.05
N GLU A 51 -19.02 -27.98 7.05
CA GLU A 51 -19.56 -29.34 7.24
C GLU A 51 -18.47 -30.32 7.65
N LEU A 52 -17.31 -30.24 6.99
CA LEU A 52 -16.15 -31.06 7.33
C LEU A 52 -15.66 -30.80 8.77
N LEU A 53 -15.67 -29.54 9.22
CA LEU A 53 -15.33 -29.20 10.59
C LEU A 53 -16.32 -29.83 11.59
N GLN A 54 -17.62 -29.82 11.29
CA GLN A 54 -18.63 -30.43 12.15
C GLN A 54 -18.44 -31.95 12.27
N ASP A 55 -18.08 -32.62 11.18
CA ASP A 55 -17.78 -34.05 11.19
C ASP A 55 -16.51 -34.34 11.99
N ILE A 56 -15.45 -33.56 11.81
CA ILE A 56 -14.20 -33.67 12.58
C ILE A 56 -14.46 -33.43 14.08
N LEU A 57 -15.27 -32.44 14.45
CA LEU A 57 -15.63 -32.18 15.84
C LEU A 57 -16.40 -33.35 16.45
N ARG A 58 -17.33 -33.95 15.71
CA ARG A 58 -18.10 -35.12 16.15
C ARG A 58 -17.21 -36.34 16.40
N ASP A 59 -16.23 -36.55 15.52
CA ASP A 59 -15.25 -37.63 15.66
C ASP A 59 -14.27 -37.37 16.80
N LEU A 60 -13.83 -36.13 16.98
CA LEU A 60 -12.90 -35.72 18.04
C LEU A 60 -13.53 -35.74 19.43
N GLU A 61 -14.83 -35.46 19.55
CA GLU A 61 -15.56 -35.45 20.83
C GLU A 61 -15.38 -36.76 21.59
N LEU A 62 -15.31 -37.89 20.87
CA LEU A 62 -15.08 -39.24 21.43
C LEU A 62 -13.70 -39.42 22.08
N PHE A 63 -12.73 -38.56 21.76
CA PHE A 63 -11.33 -38.67 22.20
C PHE A 63 -10.88 -37.56 23.14
N THR A 64 -11.74 -36.55 23.40
CA THR A 64 -11.42 -35.41 24.28
C THR A 64 -11.10 -35.85 25.71
N GLU A 65 -11.81 -36.84 26.25
CA GLU A 65 -11.55 -37.38 27.59
C GLU A 65 -10.26 -38.24 27.67
N GLN A 66 -9.77 -38.74 26.53
CA GLN A 66 -8.66 -39.69 26.47
C GLN A 66 -7.31 -39.03 26.13
N SER A 67 -7.33 -37.86 25.47
CA SER A 67 -6.13 -37.17 25.01
C SER A 67 -6.22 -35.67 25.20
N LYS A 68 -5.28 -35.11 25.98
CA LYS A 68 -5.15 -33.66 26.15
C LYS A 68 -4.89 -32.92 24.83
N VAL A 69 -4.24 -33.58 23.86
CA VAL A 69 -3.99 -33.01 22.53
C VAL A 69 -5.27 -32.97 21.70
N ALA A 70 -6.14 -33.97 21.85
CA ALA A 70 -7.45 -33.98 21.19
C ALA A 70 -8.37 -32.92 21.79
N ASP A 71 -8.33 -32.73 23.12
CA ASP A 71 -9.06 -31.68 23.83
C ASP A 71 -8.59 -30.27 23.42
N GLU A 72 -7.28 -30.04 23.33
CA GLU A 72 -6.71 -28.77 22.84
C GLU A 72 -7.14 -28.49 21.38
N LEU A 73 -7.05 -29.49 20.50
CA LEU A 73 -7.49 -29.36 19.11
C LEU A 73 -9.00 -29.10 19.02
N PHE A 74 -9.81 -29.82 19.81
CA PHE A 74 -11.25 -29.62 19.86
C PHE A 74 -11.60 -28.20 20.33
N SER A 75 -10.89 -27.67 21.32
CA SER A 75 -11.06 -26.29 21.80
C SER A 75 -10.73 -25.27 20.71
N ILE A 76 -9.62 -25.44 19.97
CA ILE A 76 -9.21 -24.53 18.88
C ILE A 76 -10.23 -24.56 17.74
N LEU A 77 -10.68 -25.75 17.33
CA LEU A 77 -11.65 -25.92 16.24
C LEU A 77 -13.05 -25.38 16.61
N LYS A 78 -13.35 -25.24 17.90
CA LYS A 78 -14.59 -24.64 18.42
C LYS A 78 -14.48 -23.13 18.63
N GLU A 79 -13.31 -22.52 18.45
CA GLU A 79 -13.18 -21.07 18.64
C GLU A 79 -14.03 -20.31 17.60
N PRO A 80 -14.76 -19.26 18.03
CA PRO A 80 -15.62 -18.49 17.13
C PRO A 80 -14.87 -17.93 15.92
N HIS A 81 -13.63 -17.48 16.11
CA HIS A 81 -12.81 -16.94 15.02
C HIS A 81 -12.44 -17.99 13.98
N PHE A 82 -12.19 -19.24 14.41
CA PHE A 82 -11.86 -20.33 13.51
C PHE A 82 -13.09 -20.79 12.72
N GLN A 83 -14.24 -20.86 13.37
CA GLN A 83 -15.52 -21.16 12.71
C GLN A 83 -15.89 -20.07 11.70
N SER A 84 -15.83 -18.79 12.10
CA SER A 84 -16.10 -17.67 11.19
C SER A 84 -15.14 -17.61 10.01
N LEU A 85 -13.88 -18.04 10.17
CA LEU A 85 -12.93 -18.14 9.06
C LEU A 85 -13.38 -19.18 8.03
N LEU A 86 -13.82 -20.36 8.46
CA LEU A 86 -14.30 -21.42 7.56
C LEU A 86 -15.63 -21.05 6.92
N GLU A 87 -16.55 -20.41 7.66
CA GLU A 87 -17.79 -19.85 7.13
C GLU A 87 -17.51 -18.81 6.05
N THR A 88 -16.57 -17.89 6.31
CA THR A 88 -16.15 -16.88 5.32
C THR A 88 -15.52 -17.53 4.10
N HIS A 89 -14.69 -18.56 4.29
CA HIS A 89 -14.11 -19.33 3.19
C HIS A 89 -15.20 -19.95 2.31
N ASP A 90 -16.18 -20.65 2.90
CA ASP A 90 -17.26 -21.30 2.17
C ASP A 90 -18.20 -20.28 1.50
N LEU A 91 -18.39 -19.11 2.10
CA LEU A 91 -19.14 -17.98 1.51
C LEU A 91 -18.44 -17.40 0.28
N VAL A 92 -17.12 -17.23 0.35
CA VAL A 92 -16.29 -16.77 -0.78
C VAL A 92 -16.23 -17.84 -1.87
N ALA A 93 -16.08 -19.11 -1.49
CA ALA A 93 -16.09 -20.26 -2.40
C ALA A 93 -17.43 -20.38 -3.15
N SER A 94 -18.55 -20.14 -2.45
CA SER A 94 -19.90 -20.12 -3.03
C SER A 94 -20.25 -18.81 -3.73
N LYS A 95 -19.31 -17.85 -3.80
CA LYS A 95 -19.49 -16.52 -4.41
C LYS A 95 -20.72 -15.77 -3.88
N SER A 96 -21.11 -16.05 -2.65
CA SER A 96 -22.32 -15.53 -2.01
C SER A 96 -21.99 -14.44 -0.99
N TYR A 97 -21.01 -13.58 -1.31
CA TYR A 97 -20.67 -12.44 -0.46
C TYR A 97 -21.56 -11.24 -0.82
N GLU A 98 -22.17 -10.62 0.20
CA GLU A 98 -22.75 -9.29 0.03
C GLU A 98 -21.64 -8.29 -0.33
N SER A 99 -21.95 -7.36 -1.22
CA SER A 99 -21.13 -6.17 -1.41
C SER A 99 -20.96 -5.49 -0.05
N PRO A 100 -19.72 -5.25 0.44
CA PRO A 100 -19.51 -4.73 1.77
C PRO A 100 -20.26 -3.41 1.95
N PRO A 101 -20.87 -3.14 3.13
CA PRO A 101 -21.53 -1.87 3.39
C PRO A 101 -20.51 -0.75 3.18
N ALA A 102 -20.96 0.33 2.53
CA ALA A 102 -20.13 1.49 2.31
C ALA A 102 -19.59 2.01 3.64
N SER A 103 -18.28 2.28 3.69
CA SER A 103 -17.69 3.03 4.81
C SER A 103 -18.45 4.34 4.99
N PRO A 104 -18.71 4.80 6.22
CA PRO A 104 -19.49 6.02 6.44
C PRO A 104 -18.74 7.23 5.85
N CYS A 105 -19.14 7.64 4.65
CA CYS A 105 -18.79 8.93 4.07
C CYS A 105 -19.61 10.00 4.80
N VAL A 106 -19.04 10.59 5.85
CA VAL A 106 -19.59 11.83 6.41
C VAL A 106 -18.57 12.93 6.19
N PHE A 107 -19.09 14.05 5.66
CA PHE A 107 -18.47 15.37 5.47
C PHE A 107 -17.68 15.59 4.18
N MET A 108 -18.39 15.93 3.09
CA MET A 108 -18.21 17.22 2.41
C MET A 108 -19.49 17.65 1.67
N ASP A 109 -19.99 18.82 2.06
CA ASP A 109 -20.89 19.76 1.39
C ASP A 109 -22.18 19.27 0.71
N ALA A 110 -23.24 19.18 1.53
CA ALA A 110 -24.62 19.28 1.08
C ALA A 110 -24.90 20.71 0.59
N ASN A 111 -24.79 20.95 -0.72
CA ASN A 111 -25.37 22.15 -1.34
C ASN A 111 -25.75 21.92 -2.82
N GLN A 112 -26.39 20.79 -3.10
CA GLN A 112 -27.21 20.65 -4.31
C GLN A 112 -28.62 20.24 -3.87
N ASN A 113 -29.51 21.23 -3.88
CA ASN A 113 -30.95 21.02 -3.88
C ASN A 113 -31.31 20.12 -5.08
N CYS A 114 -31.46 18.82 -4.84
CA CYS A 114 -32.31 17.98 -5.68
C CYS A 114 -33.60 17.71 -4.89
N PRO A 115 -34.78 18.05 -5.41
CA PRO A 115 -36.03 17.76 -4.73
C PRO A 115 -36.19 16.24 -4.59
N ILE A 116 -36.39 15.79 -3.35
CA ILE A 116 -36.80 14.42 -3.02
C ILE A 116 -38.14 14.18 -3.74
N MET A 117 -38.11 13.37 -4.80
CA MET A 117 -39.31 12.93 -5.51
C MET A 117 -39.96 11.76 -4.75
N PRO A 118 -41.30 11.66 -4.73
CA PRO A 118 -42.00 10.59 -4.03
C PRO A 118 -41.67 9.21 -4.61
N SER A 119 -41.61 8.19 -3.74
CA SER A 119 -41.21 6.80 -4.01
C SER A 119 -42.04 6.06 -5.05
N ASP A 120 -43.15 6.66 -5.51
CA ASP A 120 -44.18 5.98 -6.31
C ASP A 120 -44.26 6.52 -7.75
N ALA A 121 -43.31 7.37 -8.17
CA ALA A 121 -43.29 7.92 -9.51
C ALA A 121 -42.80 6.88 -10.55
N ILE A 122 -43.72 6.33 -11.33
CA ILE A 122 -43.41 5.41 -12.44
C ILE A 122 -42.63 6.15 -13.53
N ARG A 123 -41.47 5.62 -13.93
CA ARG A 123 -40.64 6.11 -15.03
C ARG A 123 -40.87 5.26 -16.28
N MET A 124 -41.18 5.91 -17.40
CA MET A 124 -41.24 5.27 -18.72
C MET A 124 -39.85 5.29 -19.35
N VAL A 125 -39.30 4.13 -19.72
CA VAL A 125 -38.00 4.02 -20.39
C VAL A 125 -38.19 3.39 -21.75
N GLY A 126 -37.78 4.08 -22.82
CA GLY A 126 -37.79 3.57 -24.19
C GLY A 126 -36.41 3.09 -24.60
N ILE A 127 -36.27 1.81 -24.95
CA ILE A 127 -35.02 1.20 -25.39
C ILE A 127 -35.18 0.71 -26.83
N ARG A 128 -34.23 1.08 -27.70
CA ARG A 128 -34.15 0.53 -29.06
C ARG A 128 -33.36 -0.78 -29.04
N LYS A 129 -34.03 -1.86 -29.43
CA LYS A 129 -33.50 -3.23 -29.46
C LYS A 129 -33.49 -3.79 -30.88
N VAL A 130 -32.35 -4.32 -31.32
CA VAL A 130 -32.25 -5.09 -32.57
C VAL A 130 -32.74 -6.52 -32.31
N SER A 131 -33.41 -7.14 -33.30
CA SER A 131 -33.95 -8.50 -33.15
C SER A 131 -32.83 -9.51 -32.85
N GLY A 132 -33.01 -10.33 -31.82
CA GLY A 132 -32.03 -11.34 -31.37
C GLY A 132 -30.96 -10.84 -30.39
N GLU A 133 -30.86 -9.54 -30.13
CA GLU A 133 -29.88 -8.97 -29.20
C GLU A 133 -30.40 -8.97 -27.76
N HIS A 134 -29.55 -9.23 -26.76
CA HIS A 134 -29.98 -9.14 -25.35
C HIS A 134 -29.80 -7.71 -24.82
N LEU A 135 -30.68 -7.27 -23.92
CA LEU A 135 -30.56 -5.97 -23.27
C LEU A 135 -29.37 -5.88 -22.27
N GLY A 136 -28.76 -7.02 -21.93
CA GLY A 136 -27.66 -7.09 -20.99
C GLY A 136 -28.12 -6.90 -19.54
N LEU A 137 -29.31 -7.39 -19.19
CA LEU A 137 -29.88 -7.30 -17.86
C LEU A 137 -29.92 -8.67 -17.19
N THR A 138 -29.75 -8.69 -15.88
CA THR A 138 -30.11 -9.84 -15.02
C THR A 138 -31.11 -9.39 -13.97
N PHE A 139 -32.03 -10.28 -13.62
CA PHE A 139 -33.13 -9.99 -12.69
C PHE A 139 -33.04 -10.88 -11.47
N ARG A 140 -33.53 -10.36 -10.34
CA ARG A 140 -33.82 -11.12 -9.13
C ARG A 140 -35.24 -10.81 -8.67
N VAL A 141 -35.84 -11.76 -7.95
CA VAL A 141 -37.17 -11.60 -7.38
C VAL A 141 -37.02 -11.11 -5.94
N GLU A 142 -37.58 -9.94 -5.62
CA GLU A 142 -37.67 -9.40 -4.26
C GLU A 142 -39.12 -9.00 -3.99
N ASN A 143 -39.74 -9.49 -2.90
CA ASN A 143 -41.13 -9.14 -2.53
C ASN A 143 -42.17 -9.30 -3.67
N SER A 144 -42.06 -10.37 -4.46
CA SER A 144 -42.90 -10.62 -5.65
C SER A 144 -42.72 -9.63 -6.81
N ASP A 145 -41.67 -8.81 -6.76
CA ASP A 145 -41.29 -7.86 -7.81
C ASP A 145 -39.99 -8.26 -8.50
N LEU A 146 -39.92 -8.05 -9.82
CA LEU A 146 -38.71 -8.29 -10.61
C LEU A 146 -37.81 -7.06 -10.62
N VAL A 147 -36.68 -7.20 -9.92
CA VAL A 147 -35.68 -6.15 -9.69
C VAL A 147 -34.46 -6.38 -10.55
N ILE A 148 -33.93 -5.33 -11.18
CA ILE A 148 -32.66 -5.40 -11.92
C ILE A 148 -31.53 -5.69 -10.92
N ALA A 149 -30.87 -6.84 -11.10
CA ALA A 149 -29.76 -7.30 -10.26
C ALA A 149 -28.39 -6.86 -10.77
N ARG A 150 -28.21 -6.82 -12.10
CA ARG A 150 -26.96 -6.39 -12.73
C ARG A 150 -27.24 -5.92 -14.15
N ILE A 151 -26.49 -4.92 -14.58
CA ILE A 151 -26.38 -4.46 -15.96
C ILE A 151 -25.02 -4.93 -16.48
N LEU A 152 -25.01 -5.63 -17.62
CA LEU A 152 -23.80 -6.13 -18.26
C LEU A 152 -23.12 -5.00 -19.03
N HIS A 153 -21.84 -4.78 -18.73
CA HIS A 153 -21.05 -3.72 -19.35
C HIS A 153 -20.92 -3.91 -20.87
N GLY A 154 -21.09 -2.83 -21.63
CA GLY A 154 -21.12 -2.84 -23.09
C GLY A 154 -22.45 -3.23 -23.74
N GLY A 155 -23.47 -3.63 -22.97
CA GLY A 155 -24.82 -3.91 -23.47
C GLY A 155 -25.62 -2.64 -23.80
N ILE A 156 -26.76 -2.79 -24.51
CA ILE A 156 -27.62 -1.66 -24.94
C ILE A 156 -28.02 -0.77 -23.74
N VAL A 157 -28.36 -1.39 -22.61
CA VAL A 157 -28.79 -0.67 -21.41
C VAL A 157 -27.64 0.10 -20.76
N ASP A 158 -26.44 -0.48 -20.73
CA ASP A 158 -25.23 0.16 -20.20
C ASP A 158 -24.83 1.38 -21.05
N GLN A 159 -24.90 1.26 -22.39
CA GLN A 159 -24.60 2.36 -23.31
C GLN A 159 -25.60 3.52 -23.23
N GLN A 160 -26.88 3.23 -22.94
CA GLN A 160 -27.93 4.25 -22.84
C GLN A 160 -28.05 4.86 -21.44
N GLY A 161 -27.66 4.14 -20.39
CA GLY A 161 -27.69 4.63 -19.01
C GLY A 161 -29.09 4.97 -18.49
N LEU A 162 -30.15 4.40 -19.09
CA LEU A 162 -31.54 4.74 -18.77
C LEU A 162 -32.15 3.90 -17.62
N LEU A 163 -31.54 2.75 -17.31
CA LEU A 163 -31.92 1.86 -16.22
C LEU A 163 -30.76 1.70 -15.25
N HIS A 164 -31.08 1.47 -13.97
CA HIS A 164 -30.10 1.28 -12.92
C HIS A 164 -30.32 -0.06 -12.21
N VAL A 165 -29.26 -0.57 -11.58
CA VAL A 165 -29.37 -1.71 -10.67
C VAL A 165 -30.30 -1.32 -9.52
N GLY A 166 -31.27 -2.17 -9.23
CA GLY A 166 -32.32 -1.91 -8.24
C GLY A 166 -33.65 -1.44 -8.84
N ASP A 167 -33.71 -0.99 -10.09
CA ASP A 167 -34.99 -0.61 -10.71
C ASP A 167 -35.94 -1.83 -10.79
N VAL A 168 -37.23 -1.61 -10.51
CA VAL A 168 -38.27 -2.65 -10.59
C VAL A 168 -39.02 -2.51 -11.90
N ILE A 169 -39.10 -3.58 -12.70
CA ILE A 169 -39.84 -3.57 -13.96
C ILE A 169 -41.28 -4.00 -13.70
N LYS A 170 -42.24 -3.12 -13.99
CA LYS A 170 -43.69 -3.38 -13.83
C LYS A 170 -44.38 -3.72 -15.14
N GLU A 171 -43.99 -3.10 -16.24
CA GLU A 171 -44.55 -3.43 -17.56
C GLU A 171 -43.49 -3.43 -18.67
N VAL A 172 -43.67 -4.30 -19.66
CA VAL A 172 -42.94 -4.32 -20.93
C VAL A 172 -43.94 -4.22 -22.07
N ASN A 173 -43.82 -3.18 -22.90
CA ASN A 173 -44.71 -2.94 -24.05
C ASN A 173 -46.22 -2.99 -23.69
N GLY A 174 -46.57 -2.52 -22.49
CA GLY A 174 -47.94 -2.52 -21.98
C GLY A 174 -48.45 -3.86 -21.45
N LYS A 175 -47.59 -4.89 -21.36
CA LYS A 175 -47.89 -6.15 -20.65
C LYS A 175 -47.32 -6.07 -19.23
N GLU A 176 -48.14 -6.39 -18.24
CA GLU A 176 -47.69 -6.50 -16.85
C GLU A 176 -46.68 -7.63 -16.68
N VAL A 177 -45.69 -7.36 -15.85
CA VAL A 177 -44.61 -8.29 -15.52
C VAL A 177 -44.95 -8.97 -14.19
N GLY A 178 -45.01 -10.31 -14.21
CA GLY A 178 -45.24 -11.12 -13.02
C GLY A 178 -43.96 -11.32 -12.19
N ASP A 179 -43.96 -12.32 -11.32
CA ASP A 179 -42.84 -12.69 -10.44
C ASP A 179 -41.82 -13.65 -11.08
N ASP A 180 -42.10 -14.18 -12.28
CA ASP A 180 -41.23 -15.12 -12.98
C ASP A 180 -40.17 -14.42 -13.87
N PRO A 181 -38.87 -14.50 -13.53
CA PRO A 181 -37.81 -13.90 -14.33
C PRO A 181 -37.67 -14.52 -15.72
N LYS A 182 -38.05 -15.80 -15.92
CA LYS A 182 -37.97 -16.46 -17.23
C LYS A 182 -39.01 -15.88 -18.20
N ALA A 183 -40.24 -15.69 -17.73
CA ALA A 183 -41.30 -15.05 -18.52
C ALA A 183 -40.92 -13.63 -18.96
N LEU A 184 -40.28 -12.85 -18.09
CA LEU A 184 -39.76 -11.52 -18.44
C LEU A 184 -38.64 -11.61 -19.49
N GLN A 185 -37.72 -12.56 -19.33
CA GLN A 185 -36.63 -12.76 -20.28
C GLN A 185 -37.15 -13.16 -21.67
N GLU A 186 -38.16 -14.03 -21.74
CA GLU A 186 -38.84 -14.40 -22.99
C GLU A 186 -39.55 -13.19 -23.61
N MET A 187 -40.32 -12.41 -22.85
CA MET A 187 -40.95 -11.17 -23.33
C MET A 187 -39.94 -10.17 -23.90
N LEU A 188 -38.81 -9.99 -23.21
CA LEU A 188 -37.74 -9.10 -23.66
C LEU A 188 -37.00 -9.67 -24.88
N GLN A 189 -36.91 -10.99 -25.02
CA GLN A 189 -36.29 -11.66 -26.17
C GLN A 189 -37.16 -11.54 -27.43
N GLU A 190 -38.47 -11.72 -27.30
CA GLU A 190 -39.45 -11.57 -28.38
C GLU A 190 -39.64 -10.12 -28.83
N ALA A 191 -39.52 -9.16 -27.91
CA ALA A 191 -39.64 -7.75 -28.23
C ALA A 191 -38.51 -7.29 -29.18
N SER A 192 -38.83 -6.55 -30.24
CA SER A 192 -37.83 -5.97 -31.14
C SER A 192 -38.28 -4.58 -31.59
N GLY A 193 -37.33 -3.72 -31.96
CA GLY A 193 -37.61 -2.32 -32.28
C GLY A 193 -37.65 -1.45 -31.02
N ASN A 194 -38.73 -0.71 -30.80
CA ASN A 194 -38.85 0.20 -29.66
C ASN A 194 -39.53 -0.50 -28.48
N VAL A 195 -38.75 -0.88 -27.48
CA VAL A 195 -39.22 -1.53 -26.25
C VAL A 195 -39.50 -0.45 -25.21
N VAL A 196 -40.73 -0.38 -24.71
CA VAL A 196 -41.12 0.59 -23.69
C VAL A 196 -41.30 -0.15 -22.36
N LEU A 197 -40.57 0.28 -21.34
CA LEU A 197 -40.59 -0.27 -20.00
C LEU A 197 -41.26 0.73 -19.04
N LYS A 198 -42.15 0.25 -18.17
CA LYS A 198 -42.54 0.97 -16.96
C LYS A 198 -41.73 0.46 -15.81
N VAL A 199 -40.92 1.35 -15.23
CA VAL A 199 -40.07 1.00 -14.09
C VAL A 199 -40.41 1.87 -12.88
N LEU A 200 -40.39 1.25 -11.70
CA LEU A 200 -40.26 2.01 -10.46
C LEU A 200 -38.76 2.23 -10.25
N PRO A 201 -38.28 3.47 -10.37
CA PRO A 201 -36.86 3.76 -10.17
C PRO A 201 -36.51 3.46 -8.72
N SER A 202 -35.48 2.64 -8.51
CA SER A 202 -34.86 2.58 -7.21
C SER A 202 -34.00 3.82 -7.10
N TYR A 203 -34.45 4.79 -6.31
CA TYR A 203 -33.62 5.94 -5.92
C TYR A 203 -32.51 5.47 -4.95
N GLN A 204 -31.74 4.46 -5.33
CA GLN A 204 -30.39 4.31 -4.83
C GLN A 204 -29.58 5.37 -5.56
N GLU A 205 -29.11 6.38 -4.83
CA GLU A 205 -28.09 7.29 -5.37
C GLU A 205 -27.01 6.43 -6.03
N PRO A 206 -26.66 6.66 -7.32
CA PRO A 206 -25.59 5.92 -7.95
C PRO A 206 -24.36 6.08 -7.06
N GLN A 207 -23.88 4.98 -6.49
CA GLN A 207 -22.73 5.03 -5.61
C GLN A 207 -21.60 5.69 -6.42
N PRO A 208 -21.05 6.82 -5.94
CA PRO A 208 -19.97 7.46 -6.67
C PRO A 208 -18.85 6.44 -6.87
N PRO A 209 -18.23 6.38 -8.06
CA PRO A 209 -17.15 5.44 -8.32
C PRO A 209 -16.10 5.58 -7.23
N ARG A 210 -15.63 4.43 -6.72
CA ARG A 210 -14.67 4.36 -5.62
C ARG A 210 -13.45 5.23 -5.96
N GLN A 211 -13.33 6.37 -5.31
CA GLN A 211 -12.22 7.29 -5.56
C GLN A 211 -10.95 6.68 -4.98
N VAL A 212 -10.00 6.37 -5.85
CA VAL A 212 -8.69 5.84 -5.47
C VAL A 212 -7.68 6.98 -5.52
N PHE A 213 -6.98 7.21 -4.41
CA PHE A 213 -5.91 8.19 -4.33
C PHE A 213 -4.59 7.49 -4.06
N VAL A 214 -3.55 7.89 -4.78
CA VAL A 214 -2.22 7.32 -4.63
C VAL A 214 -1.19 8.41 -4.34
N LYS A 215 -0.22 8.08 -3.49
CA LYS A 215 0.99 8.86 -3.28
C LYS A 215 2.10 8.32 -4.16
N CYS A 216 2.70 9.19 -4.95
CA CYS A 216 3.81 8.85 -5.85
C CYS A 216 5.13 8.76 -5.07
N HIS A 217 5.97 7.77 -5.35
CA HIS A 217 7.29 7.60 -4.72
C HIS A 217 8.47 7.76 -5.70
N PHE A 218 8.24 8.41 -6.84
CA PHE A 218 9.24 8.75 -7.85
C PHE A 218 8.82 9.99 -8.64
N ASP A 219 9.77 10.57 -9.38
CA ASP A 219 9.50 11.68 -10.30
C ASP A 219 9.20 11.13 -11.68
N TYR A 220 8.18 11.68 -12.34
CA TYR A 220 7.81 11.30 -13.70
C TYR A 220 7.67 12.54 -14.59
N ASP A 221 8.38 12.52 -15.72
CA ASP A 221 8.29 13.57 -16.74
C ASP A 221 7.95 12.95 -18.11
N PRO A 222 6.71 13.15 -18.62
CA PRO A 222 6.29 12.56 -19.89
C PRO A 222 7.08 13.07 -21.09
N ALA A 223 7.73 14.24 -21.00
CA ALA A 223 8.56 14.76 -22.08
C ALA A 223 9.77 13.84 -22.39
N HIS A 224 10.29 13.19 -21.35
CA HIS A 224 11.44 12.28 -21.42
C HIS A 224 11.05 10.81 -21.62
N ASP A 225 9.76 10.49 -21.60
CA ASP A 225 9.28 9.13 -21.79
C ASP A 225 9.10 8.83 -23.28
N SER A 226 9.86 7.88 -23.82
CA SER A 226 9.75 7.45 -25.22
C SER A 226 8.66 6.40 -25.45
N LEU A 227 8.13 5.79 -24.38
CA LEU A 227 7.14 4.73 -24.46
C LEU A 227 5.70 5.26 -24.29
N ILE A 228 5.54 6.53 -23.91
CA ILE A 228 4.20 7.13 -23.76
C ILE A 228 3.51 7.26 -25.13
N PRO A 229 2.23 6.84 -25.26
CA PRO A 229 1.51 6.91 -26.54
C PRO A 229 1.38 8.34 -27.09
N CYS A 230 1.17 9.32 -26.21
CA CYS A 230 1.04 10.73 -26.54
C CYS A 230 1.66 11.56 -25.40
N LYS A 231 2.73 12.31 -25.69
CA LYS A 231 3.47 13.08 -24.68
C LYS A 231 2.65 14.22 -24.11
N GLU A 232 1.80 14.81 -24.94
CA GLU A 232 0.90 15.91 -24.59
C GLU A 232 -0.20 15.47 -23.63
N ALA A 233 -0.59 14.18 -23.69
CA ALA A 233 -1.55 13.58 -22.77
C ALA A 233 -0.91 13.12 -21.45
N GLY A 234 0.42 13.19 -21.30
CA GLY A 234 1.11 12.74 -20.11
C GLY A 234 0.94 13.66 -18.90
N LEU A 235 0.74 13.08 -17.73
CA LEU A 235 0.64 13.81 -16.48
C LEU A 235 1.99 13.81 -15.75
N LYS A 236 2.66 14.96 -15.72
CA LYS A 236 3.89 15.16 -14.93
C LYS A 236 3.59 15.19 -13.43
N PHE A 237 4.40 14.51 -12.64
CA PHE A 237 4.36 14.55 -11.17
C PHE A 237 5.74 14.36 -10.55
N ARG A 238 5.85 14.71 -9.26
CA ARG A 238 7.05 14.53 -8.44
C ARG A 238 6.81 13.52 -7.33
N ASN A 239 7.90 13.03 -6.77
CA ASN A 239 7.89 12.23 -5.57
C ASN A 239 7.13 12.96 -4.45
N LYS A 240 6.25 12.22 -3.76
CA LYS A 240 5.30 12.63 -2.72
C LYS A 240 4.03 13.34 -3.21
N ASP A 241 3.87 13.60 -4.52
CA ASP A 241 2.60 14.11 -5.05
C ASP A 241 1.47 13.10 -4.81
N ILE A 242 0.25 13.62 -4.64
CA ILE A 242 -0.96 12.81 -4.49
C ILE A 242 -1.79 12.94 -5.75
N LEU A 243 -2.12 11.81 -6.36
CA LEU A 243 -2.92 11.72 -7.58
C LEU A 243 -4.24 11.00 -7.29
N GLN A 244 -5.30 11.46 -7.91
CA GLN A 244 -6.55 10.72 -8.02
C GLN A 244 -6.49 9.83 -9.27
N ILE A 245 -6.65 8.54 -9.08
CA ILE A 245 -6.74 7.58 -10.17
C ILE A 245 -8.16 7.63 -10.74
N VAL A 246 -8.24 7.79 -12.07
CA VAL A 246 -9.49 7.88 -12.84
C VAL A 246 -9.78 6.57 -13.55
N ASN A 247 -8.78 5.96 -14.18
CA ASN A 247 -8.91 4.67 -14.89
C ASN A 247 -7.60 3.86 -14.79
N GLN A 248 -7.71 2.53 -14.59
CA GLN A 248 -6.61 1.56 -14.51
C GLN A 248 -6.77 0.38 -15.49
N GLU A 249 -7.69 0.45 -16.45
CA GLU A 249 -7.97 -0.62 -17.42
C GLU A 249 -6.76 -0.96 -18.28
N ASP A 250 -5.98 0.04 -18.72
CA ASP A 250 -4.75 -0.19 -19.45
C ASP A 250 -3.63 -0.64 -18.49
N ILE A 251 -3.05 -1.80 -18.82
CA ILE A 251 -2.02 -2.49 -18.04
C ILE A 251 -0.75 -1.66 -17.88
N ASN A 252 -0.44 -0.76 -18.83
CA ASN A 252 0.79 0.02 -18.90
C ASN A 252 0.57 1.50 -18.58
N TRP A 253 -0.62 2.06 -18.85
CA TRP A 253 -0.89 3.49 -18.76
C TRP A 253 -2.17 3.79 -18.01
N TRP A 254 -2.06 4.26 -16.78
CA TRP A 254 -3.22 4.69 -16.00
C TRP A 254 -3.59 6.13 -16.32
N GLN A 255 -4.88 6.45 -16.19
CA GLN A 255 -5.36 7.83 -16.21
C GLN A 255 -5.48 8.34 -14.78
N ALA A 256 -4.86 9.48 -14.52
CA ALA A 256 -4.88 10.12 -13.22
C ALA A 256 -4.99 11.64 -13.35
N ARG A 257 -5.27 12.32 -12.25
CA ARG A 257 -5.24 13.79 -12.15
C ARG A 257 -4.71 14.24 -10.80
N HIS A 258 -4.23 15.48 -10.71
CA HIS A 258 -3.83 16.08 -9.44
C HIS A 258 -5.05 16.34 -8.54
N VAL A 259 -4.87 16.19 -7.23
CA VAL A 259 -5.92 16.47 -6.23
C VAL A 259 -6.33 17.95 -6.24
N GLU A 260 -5.41 18.85 -6.57
CA GLU A 260 -5.66 20.29 -6.68
C GLU A 260 -6.57 20.67 -7.86
N GLY A 261 -6.92 19.69 -8.71
CA GLY A 261 -7.75 19.87 -9.90
C GLY A 261 -6.94 19.76 -11.19
N GLY A 262 -7.64 19.89 -12.32
CA GLY A 262 -7.07 19.78 -13.67
C GLY A 262 -7.60 18.59 -14.46
N ASN A 263 -7.14 18.49 -15.70
CA ASN A 263 -7.53 17.43 -16.62
C ASN A 263 -6.82 16.11 -16.27
N ALA A 264 -7.47 14.99 -16.60
CA ALA A 264 -6.83 13.70 -16.51
C ALA A 264 -5.71 13.58 -17.55
N GLY A 265 -4.63 12.92 -17.18
CA GLY A 265 -3.52 12.59 -18.06
C GLY A 265 -2.95 11.21 -17.74
N LEU A 266 -2.10 10.72 -18.64
CA LEU A 266 -1.50 9.40 -18.59
C LEU A 266 -0.31 9.39 -17.63
N ILE A 267 -0.29 8.39 -16.75
CA ILE A 267 0.85 8.04 -15.89
C ILE A 267 1.24 6.59 -16.14
N PRO A 268 2.51 6.22 -15.98
CA PRO A 268 2.91 4.82 -16.07
C PRO A 268 2.21 4.03 -14.98
N SER A 269 1.66 2.86 -15.34
CA SER A 269 1.06 1.95 -14.39
C SER A 269 2.10 1.43 -13.40
N GLN A 270 1.63 0.87 -12.28
CA GLN A 270 2.51 0.20 -11.33
C GLN A 270 3.35 -0.89 -12.00
N LEU A 271 2.74 -1.74 -12.83
CA LEU A 271 3.44 -2.82 -13.52
C LEU A 271 4.50 -2.31 -14.50
N LEU A 272 4.20 -1.25 -15.27
CA LEU A 272 5.15 -0.69 -16.23
C LEU A 272 6.37 -0.12 -15.52
N GLU A 273 6.17 0.62 -14.43
CA GLU A 273 7.25 1.25 -13.70
C GLU A 273 8.07 0.23 -12.90
N GLU A 274 7.44 -0.81 -12.34
CA GLU A 274 8.14 -1.95 -11.72
C GLU A 274 9.04 -2.66 -12.74
N LYS A 275 8.55 -2.93 -13.97
CA LYS A 275 9.37 -3.49 -15.05
C LYS A 275 10.56 -2.58 -15.36
N ARG A 276 10.34 -1.28 -15.55
CA ARG A 276 11.42 -0.31 -15.83
C ARG A 276 12.50 -0.33 -14.77
N LYS A 277 12.13 -0.42 -13.48
CA LYS A 277 13.08 -0.44 -12.37
C LYS A 277 13.72 -1.81 -12.14
N ALA A 278 13.04 -2.90 -12.46
CA ALA A 278 13.58 -4.27 -12.34
C ALA A 278 14.66 -4.57 -13.40
N PHE A 279 14.59 -3.98 -14.60
CA PHE A 279 15.56 -4.21 -15.67
C PHE A 279 16.83 -3.33 -15.57
N VAL A 280 16.93 -2.41 -14.61
CA VAL A 280 18.16 -1.66 -14.38
C VAL A 280 19.14 -2.55 -13.62
N LYS A 281 20.14 -3.12 -14.31
CA LYS A 281 21.35 -3.67 -13.69
C LYS A 281 22.03 -2.57 -12.88
N LYS A 282 21.67 -2.44 -11.60
CA LYS A 282 22.21 -1.40 -10.71
C LYS A 282 23.43 -1.92 -9.93
N ASP A 283 24.36 -2.56 -10.65
CA ASP A 283 25.63 -3.09 -10.14
C ASP A 283 26.80 -2.66 -11.03
N MET A 284 26.89 -1.35 -11.33
CA MET A 284 28.03 -0.76 -12.06
C MET A 284 28.76 0.32 -11.23
N GLU A 285 28.68 0.26 -9.89
CA GLU A 285 29.48 1.12 -9.01
C GLU A 285 29.83 0.40 -7.69
N LEU A 286 30.68 -0.64 -7.74
CA LEU A 286 31.71 -0.97 -6.72
C LEU A 286 32.41 -2.33 -7.01
N ALA A 287 32.98 -2.49 -8.20
CA ALA A 287 34.04 -3.48 -8.39
C ALA A 287 35.32 -2.71 -8.69
N SER A 288 36.08 -2.42 -7.63
CA SER A 288 37.46 -1.97 -7.75
C SER A 288 38.22 -2.95 -8.65
N ALA A 289 38.85 -2.42 -9.68
CA ALA A 289 39.76 -3.15 -10.55
C ALA A 289 40.81 -3.88 -9.71
N GLY A 290 40.79 -5.22 -9.74
CA GLY A 290 41.78 -6.05 -9.07
C GLY A 290 41.35 -7.51 -8.96
N SER A 291 41.43 -8.25 -10.07
CA SER A 291 41.94 -9.63 -10.17
C SER A 291 41.30 -10.36 -11.36
N LEU A 292 42.05 -10.37 -12.47
CA LEU A 292 41.90 -11.31 -13.58
C LEU A 292 42.31 -12.71 -13.10
N CYS A 293 41.39 -13.67 -12.93
CA CYS A 293 41.52 -15.07 -13.40
C CYS A 293 40.43 -16.03 -12.84
N GLY A 294 39.76 -16.74 -13.76
CA GLY A 294 39.23 -18.12 -13.72
C GLY A 294 38.54 -18.72 -12.48
N GLY A 295 37.29 -19.16 -12.65
CA GLY A 295 36.71 -20.22 -11.82
C GLY A 295 35.19 -20.34 -11.93
N MET A 296 34.70 -21.25 -12.77
CA MET A 296 33.31 -21.72 -12.79
C MET A 296 32.97 -22.42 -11.47
N GLY A 297 32.53 -21.65 -10.47
CA GLY A 297 31.96 -22.16 -9.23
C GLY A 297 30.48 -21.81 -9.17
N GLY A 298 29.61 -22.79 -9.47
CA GLY A 298 28.17 -22.64 -9.28
C GLY A 298 27.87 -22.26 -7.83
N LYS A 299 27.43 -21.01 -7.61
CA LYS A 299 26.98 -20.56 -6.30
C LYS A 299 25.76 -21.40 -5.91
N LYS A 300 25.96 -22.37 -5.01
CA LYS A 300 24.86 -23.09 -4.34
C LYS A 300 23.88 -22.03 -3.81
N LYS A 301 22.62 -22.07 -4.26
CA LYS A 301 21.53 -21.24 -3.69
C LYS A 301 21.49 -21.52 -2.19
N LYS A 302 22.04 -20.62 -1.38
CA LYS A 302 21.84 -20.62 0.07
C LYS A 302 20.35 -20.33 0.29
N LYS A 303 19.58 -21.32 0.73
CA LYS A 303 18.28 -21.09 1.37
C LYS A 303 18.55 -20.34 2.67
N VAL A 304 18.46 -19.02 2.65
CA VAL A 304 18.49 -18.19 3.85
C VAL A 304 17.05 -18.15 4.37
N MET A 305 16.83 -18.61 5.60
CA MET A 305 15.54 -18.46 6.28
C MET A 305 15.21 -16.96 6.40
N TYR A 306 13.97 -16.60 6.07
CA TYR A 306 13.49 -15.22 6.12
C TYR A 306 13.43 -14.75 7.59
N LEU A 307 14.42 -13.96 8.01
CA LEU A 307 14.38 -13.25 9.30
C LEU A 307 14.22 -11.77 9.01
N THR A 308 13.09 -11.19 9.43
CA THR A 308 12.75 -9.76 9.26
C THR A 308 13.90 -8.82 9.63
N THR A 309 14.70 -9.18 10.64
CA THR A 309 15.84 -8.42 11.18
C THR A 309 17.12 -8.48 10.32
N LYS A 310 17.24 -9.42 9.38
CA LYS A 310 18.45 -9.66 8.56
C LYS A 310 18.22 -9.49 7.05
N ASN A 311 17.19 -8.71 6.67
CA ASN A 311 16.72 -8.60 5.29
C ASN A 311 17.16 -7.33 4.56
N ALA A 312 18.14 -6.57 5.08
CA ALA A 312 18.61 -5.31 4.45
C ALA A 312 19.01 -5.45 2.96
N GLU A 313 19.41 -6.63 2.52
CA GLU A 313 19.71 -6.89 1.10
C GLU A 313 18.45 -7.05 0.23
N PHE A 314 17.38 -7.65 0.78
CA PHE A 314 16.09 -7.80 0.10
C PHE A 314 15.30 -6.50 0.08
N ASP A 315 15.43 -5.67 1.12
CA ASP A 315 14.79 -4.34 1.19
C ASP A 315 15.18 -3.42 0.03
N ARG A 316 16.39 -3.60 -0.52
CA ARG A 316 16.86 -2.88 -1.72
C ARG A 316 16.02 -3.17 -2.97
N HIS A 317 15.23 -4.25 -2.95
CA HIS A 317 14.35 -4.69 -4.04
C HIS A 317 12.88 -4.38 -3.76
N GLU A 318 12.54 -3.78 -2.61
CA GLU A 318 11.18 -3.29 -2.33
C GLU A 318 10.94 -2.01 -3.14
N LEU A 319 10.24 -2.13 -4.26
CA LEU A 319 9.92 -1.03 -5.15
C LEU A 319 8.56 -0.44 -4.78
N MET A 320 8.56 0.57 -3.92
CA MET A 320 7.36 1.39 -3.72
C MET A 320 7.24 2.40 -4.87
N ILE A 321 6.23 2.20 -5.74
CA ILE A 321 5.93 3.08 -6.88
C ILE A 321 4.80 4.05 -6.51
N TYR A 322 3.65 3.47 -6.19
CA TYR A 322 2.44 4.15 -5.75
C TYR A 322 1.99 3.54 -4.43
N GLU A 323 1.54 4.37 -3.50
CA GLU A 323 0.96 3.93 -2.24
C GLU A 323 -0.47 4.45 -2.15
N GLU A 324 -1.45 3.56 -1.99
CA GLU A 324 -2.84 3.98 -1.83
C GLU A 324 -3.01 4.72 -0.50
N VAL A 325 -3.59 5.92 -0.56
CA VAL A 325 -3.76 6.82 0.58
C VAL A 325 -5.20 7.28 0.69
N ALA A 326 -5.57 7.72 1.89
CA ALA A 326 -6.82 8.45 2.10
C ALA A 326 -6.59 9.68 2.97
N LYS A 327 -7.44 10.69 2.76
CA LYS A 327 -7.38 11.98 3.45
C LYS A 327 -8.20 11.89 4.74
N ILE A 328 -7.56 12.08 5.88
CA ILE A 328 -8.19 12.07 7.21
C ILE A 328 -8.29 13.51 7.74
N PRO A 329 -9.34 13.84 8.49
CA PRO A 329 -9.35 15.02 9.36
C PRO A 329 -8.09 15.12 10.24
N PRO A 330 -7.77 16.32 10.77
CA PRO A 330 -6.62 16.49 11.64
C PRO A 330 -6.67 15.53 12.84
N PHE A 331 -5.59 14.77 13.04
CA PHE A 331 -5.47 13.84 14.16
C PHE A 331 -4.02 13.78 14.65
N ARG A 332 -3.82 13.34 15.89
CA ARG A 332 -2.48 13.18 16.45
C ARG A 332 -1.92 11.80 16.10
N ARG A 333 -0.70 11.79 15.58
CA ARG A 333 0.09 10.58 15.38
C ARG A 333 0.51 10.01 16.74
N LYS A 334 0.49 8.69 16.90
CA LYS A 334 0.86 8.02 18.16
C LYS A 334 2.38 8.01 18.37
N THR A 335 3.15 7.91 17.29
CA THR A 335 4.62 7.84 17.36
C THR A 335 5.30 8.86 16.43
N LEU A 336 6.41 9.42 16.90
CA LEU A 336 7.36 10.22 16.10
C LEU A 336 8.64 9.41 15.95
N ILE A 337 9.01 9.07 14.71
CA ILE A 337 10.20 8.27 14.43
C ILE A 337 11.26 9.16 13.79
N LEU A 338 12.42 9.29 14.45
CA LEU A 338 13.57 10.03 13.95
C LEU A 338 14.60 9.06 13.34
N ILE A 339 14.73 9.10 12.02
CA ILE A 339 15.69 8.30 11.23
C ILE A 339 16.82 9.19 10.72
N GLY A 340 18.04 8.67 10.64
CA GLY A 340 19.20 9.44 10.22
C GLY A 340 20.52 8.82 10.66
N ALA A 341 21.60 9.22 10.02
CA ALA A 341 22.95 8.69 10.29
C ALA A 341 23.38 8.91 11.75
N GLN A 342 24.34 8.10 12.21
CA GLN A 342 24.92 8.31 13.53
C GLN A 342 25.62 9.68 13.61
N GLY A 343 25.31 10.45 14.66
CA GLY A 343 25.90 11.78 14.90
C GLY A 343 25.15 12.94 14.24
N VAL A 344 24.07 12.70 13.47
CA VAL A 344 23.32 13.78 12.79
C VAL A 344 22.45 14.64 13.72
N GLY A 345 22.40 14.35 15.03
CA GLY A 345 21.68 15.17 16.01
C GLY A 345 20.26 14.69 16.37
N ARG A 346 19.86 13.47 15.99
CA ARG A 346 18.54 12.87 16.33
C ARG A 346 18.24 12.93 17.83
N ARG A 347 19.18 12.48 18.66
CA ARG A 347 19.04 12.47 20.13
C ARG A 347 18.88 13.88 20.71
N THR A 348 19.56 14.87 20.14
CA THR A 348 19.45 16.27 20.58
C THR A 348 18.06 16.83 20.25
N LEU A 349 17.53 16.57 19.05
CA LEU A 349 16.17 16.95 18.67
C LEU A 349 15.11 16.26 19.55
N LYS A 350 15.26 14.95 19.79
CA LYS A 350 14.42 14.18 20.70
C LYS A 350 14.37 14.81 22.09
N ASN A 351 15.54 15.04 22.70
CA ASN A 351 15.62 15.61 24.06
C ASN A 351 15.02 17.01 24.13
N ARG A 352 15.26 17.86 23.12
CA ARG A 352 14.65 19.19 23.07
C ARG A 352 13.12 19.13 22.99
N LEU A 353 12.56 18.19 22.22
CA LEU A 353 11.10 18.01 22.17
C LEU A 353 10.54 17.59 23.53
N LEU A 354 11.18 16.59 24.17
CA LEU A 354 10.77 16.10 25.49
C LEU A 354 10.77 17.20 26.55
N VAL A 355 11.79 18.06 26.56
CA VAL A 355 11.87 19.20 27.49
C VAL A 355 10.86 20.30 27.13
N SER A 356 10.60 20.52 25.85
CA SER A 356 9.73 21.61 25.40
C SER A 356 8.25 21.41 25.77
N ASP A 357 7.78 20.17 25.81
CA ASP A 357 6.41 19.83 26.19
C ASP A 357 6.35 18.39 26.77
N PRO A 358 6.64 18.22 28.07
CA PRO A 358 6.66 16.92 28.72
C PRO A 358 5.29 16.25 28.86
N GLN A 359 4.20 17.02 28.69
CA GLN A 359 2.84 16.49 28.73
C GLN A 359 2.45 15.88 27.38
N ARG A 360 2.91 16.48 26.28
CA ARG A 360 2.61 16.00 24.92
C ARG A 360 3.54 14.89 24.45
N TYR A 361 4.81 14.91 24.87
CA TYR A 361 5.83 14.00 24.36
C TYR A 361 6.35 13.04 25.44
N GLY A 362 6.55 11.79 25.04
CA GLY A 362 7.22 10.77 25.84
C GLY A 362 8.26 10.01 25.03
N THR A 363 9.09 9.21 25.69
CA THR A 363 10.05 8.32 25.03
C THR A 363 10.18 7.03 25.82
N THR A 364 10.62 5.97 25.18
CA THR A 364 10.82 4.67 25.82
C THR A 364 12.10 4.66 26.65
N ILE A 365 12.10 3.85 27.71
CA ILE A 365 13.33 3.57 28.47
C ILE A 365 13.93 2.28 27.90
N PRO A 366 15.14 2.32 27.33
CA PRO A 366 15.78 1.12 26.77
C PRO A 366 16.15 0.14 27.88
N TYR A 367 16.18 -1.14 27.51
CA TYR A 367 16.62 -2.24 28.36
C TYR A 367 18.09 -2.55 28.13
N THR A 368 18.78 -3.03 29.17
CA THR A 368 20.15 -3.52 29.03
C THR A 368 20.44 -4.70 29.96
N SER A 369 21.30 -5.61 29.49
CA SER A 369 21.88 -6.68 30.31
C SER A 369 23.07 -6.24 31.16
N ARG A 370 23.54 -5.00 30.98
CA ARG A 370 24.68 -4.44 31.73
C ARG A 370 24.31 -4.31 33.20
N LYS A 371 25.25 -4.56 34.11
CA LYS A 371 25.04 -4.25 35.54
C LYS A 371 24.92 -2.73 35.77
N PRO A 372 23.99 -2.27 36.63
CA PRO A 372 23.87 -0.86 36.97
C PRO A 372 25.14 -0.35 37.66
N LYS A 373 25.57 0.87 37.34
CA LYS A 373 26.62 1.58 38.09
C LYS A 373 26.05 2.10 39.41
N ALA A 374 26.93 2.40 40.37
CA ALA A 374 26.53 2.89 41.69
C ALA A 374 25.64 4.16 41.67
N SER A 375 25.78 5.01 40.65
CA SER A 375 24.98 6.22 40.46
C SER A 375 23.72 6.03 39.60
N GLU A 376 23.52 4.86 38.99
CA GLU A 376 22.42 4.60 38.07
C GLU A 376 21.25 3.97 38.80
N LYS A 377 20.07 4.58 38.71
CA LYS A 377 18.82 4.00 39.20
C LYS A 377 18.09 3.26 38.08
N ASN A 378 17.46 2.15 38.42
CA ASN A 378 16.63 1.39 37.49
C ASN A 378 15.45 2.25 36.99
N ALA A 379 15.09 2.07 35.72
CA ALA A 379 14.01 2.80 35.05
C ALA A 379 14.21 4.32 34.97
N GLN A 380 15.46 4.82 35.08
CA GLN A 380 15.78 6.23 34.84
C GLN A 380 16.36 6.43 33.43
N LEU A 381 17.55 5.88 33.17
CA LEU A 381 18.16 5.87 31.83
C LEU A 381 18.00 4.52 31.14
N TYR A 382 18.06 3.44 31.92
CA TYR A 382 17.95 2.08 31.46
C TYR A 382 17.08 1.27 32.41
N ARG A 383 16.42 0.25 31.85
CA ARG A 383 15.85 -0.84 32.62
C ARG A 383 16.83 -2.02 32.61
N PHE A 384 17.36 -2.34 33.78
CA PHE A 384 18.37 -3.39 33.92
C PHE A 384 17.68 -4.75 34.08
N VAL A 385 18.05 -5.70 33.23
CA VAL A 385 17.52 -7.08 33.21
C VAL A 385 18.68 -8.06 33.08
N THR A 386 18.45 -9.35 33.34
CA THR A 386 19.50 -10.35 33.11
C THR A 386 19.68 -10.62 31.62
N ARG A 387 20.88 -11.07 31.21
CA ARG A 387 21.14 -11.44 29.81
C ARG A 387 20.21 -12.56 29.33
N GLY A 388 19.99 -13.59 30.15
CA GLY A 388 19.12 -14.71 29.80
C GLY A 388 17.65 -14.32 29.60
N GLU A 389 17.11 -13.44 30.44
CA GLU A 389 15.76 -12.88 30.24
C GLU A 389 15.68 -12.09 28.92
N MET A 390 16.68 -11.24 28.66
CA MET A 390 16.71 -10.42 27.45
C MET A 390 16.84 -11.28 26.18
N GLU A 391 17.65 -12.33 26.18
CA GLU A 391 17.78 -13.27 25.06
C GLU A 391 16.48 -14.05 24.81
N SER A 392 15.79 -14.49 25.88
CA SER A 392 14.47 -15.13 25.77
C SER A 392 13.43 -14.18 25.18
N ASP A 393 13.37 -12.94 25.65
CA ASP A 393 12.47 -11.91 25.14
C ASP A 393 12.74 -11.57 23.66
N ILE A 394 14.02 -11.48 23.27
CA ILE A 394 14.42 -11.26 21.88
C ILE A 394 13.95 -12.42 21.00
N LYS A 395 14.14 -13.67 21.46
CA LYS A 395 13.68 -14.86 20.73
C LYS A 395 12.15 -14.89 20.56
N ASN A 396 11.42 -14.36 21.53
CA ASN A 396 9.96 -14.24 21.50
C ASN A 396 9.46 -12.98 20.75
N GLY A 397 10.34 -12.24 20.07
CA GLY A 397 9.93 -11.08 19.25
C GLY A 397 9.45 -9.87 20.05
N ARG A 398 9.76 -9.77 21.35
CA ARG A 398 9.30 -8.66 22.21
C ARG A 398 10.06 -7.35 22.04
N TYR A 399 11.18 -7.39 21.30
CA TYR A 399 12.07 -6.25 21.07
C TYR A 399 11.89 -5.69 19.66
N LEU A 400 11.68 -4.38 19.57
CA LEU A 400 11.65 -3.65 18.30
C LEU A 400 13.04 -3.66 17.65
N GLU A 401 14.05 -3.30 18.44
CA GLU A 401 15.45 -3.33 18.05
C GLU A 401 16.29 -3.78 19.24
N HIS A 402 17.35 -4.52 18.94
CA HIS A 402 18.33 -4.94 19.92
C HIS A 402 19.72 -5.01 19.30
N GLY A 403 20.74 -4.84 20.12
CA GLY A 403 22.14 -4.89 19.71
C GLY A 403 23.04 -5.23 20.88
N GLU A 404 24.27 -5.61 20.56
CA GLU A 404 25.29 -5.91 21.55
C GLU A 404 26.38 -4.84 21.51
N TYR A 405 26.75 -4.33 22.68
CA TYR A 405 27.82 -3.36 22.85
C TYR A 405 28.60 -3.68 24.11
N ASP A 406 29.93 -3.81 23.98
CA ASP A 406 30.84 -4.14 25.08
C ASP A 406 30.39 -5.38 25.87
N GLY A 407 30.03 -6.45 25.15
CA GLY A 407 29.56 -7.73 25.71
C GLY A 407 28.19 -7.69 26.39
N ASN A 408 27.48 -6.56 26.33
CA ASN A 408 26.17 -6.38 26.96
C ASN A 408 25.10 -6.13 25.89
N LEU A 409 23.91 -6.66 26.12
CA LEU A 409 22.75 -6.44 25.27
C LEU A 409 22.07 -5.11 25.62
N TYR A 410 21.56 -4.45 24.58
CA TYR A 410 20.75 -3.24 24.65
C TYR A 410 19.58 -3.37 23.68
N GLY A 411 18.42 -2.82 24.03
CA GLY A 411 17.27 -2.88 23.14
C GLY A 411 16.05 -2.15 23.65
N THR A 412 15.11 -1.91 22.75
CA THR A 412 13.84 -1.25 23.01
C THR A 412 12.70 -2.25 22.85
N LYS A 413 11.89 -2.44 23.89
CA LYS A 413 10.71 -3.32 23.82
C LYS A 413 9.56 -2.63 23.11
N ILE A 414 8.73 -3.41 22.41
CA ILE A 414 7.52 -2.92 21.74
C ILE A 414 6.51 -2.40 22.77
N ASN A 415 6.28 -3.16 23.86
CA ASN A 415 5.37 -2.76 24.95
C ASN A 415 5.68 -1.39 25.57
N SER A 416 6.95 -1.00 25.62
CA SER A 416 7.32 0.32 26.15
C SER A 416 6.82 1.47 25.26
N ILE A 417 6.55 1.22 23.98
CA ILE A 417 5.91 2.20 23.09
C ILE A 417 4.44 2.35 23.48
N HIS A 418 3.74 1.23 23.70
CA HIS A 418 2.35 1.23 24.17
C HIS A 418 2.19 1.97 25.49
N GLU A 419 3.04 1.71 26.48
CA GLU A 419 3.03 2.42 27.78
C GLU A 419 3.05 3.95 27.62
N VAL A 420 3.78 4.48 26.64
CA VAL A 420 3.85 5.93 26.38
C VAL A 420 2.60 6.42 25.65
N VAL A 421 2.10 5.65 24.69
CA VAL A 421 0.89 5.97 23.92
C VAL A 421 -0.35 5.95 24.82
N ASP A 422 -0.47 4.93 25.68
CA ASP A 422 -1.57 4.76 26.63
C ASP A 422 -1.58 5.85 27.71
N ALA A 423 -0.40 6.42 28.01
CA ALA A 423 -0.29 7.63 28.83
C ALA A 423 -0.75 8.92 28.11
N GLY A 424 -1.31 8.81 26.90
CA GLY A 424 -1.82 9.93 26.10
C GLY A 424 -0.73 10.77 25.43
N LYS A 425 0.52 10.28 25.38
CA LYS A 425 1.67 11.02 24.84
C LYS A 425 2.09 10.50 23.48
N MET A 426 2.61 11.39 22.64
CA MET A 426 3.28 10.98 21.41
C MET A 426 4.65 10.39 21.76
N CYS A 427 4.86 9.12 21.42
CA CYS A 427 6.12 8.42 21.71
C CYS A 427 7.20 8.79 20.67
N ILE A 428 8.28 9.43 21.12
CA ILE A 428 9.43 9.80 20.28
C ILE A 428 10.48 8.69 20.32
N LEU A 429 10.84 8.18 19.14
CA LEU A 429 11.78 7.08 18.94
C LEU A 429 12.94 7.53 18.05
N ASP A 430 14.20 7.23 18.42
CA ASP A 430 15.39 7.43 17.58
C ASP A 430 16.03 6.09 17.17
N VAL A 431 15.24 5.28 16.48
CA VAL A 431 15.55 3.88 16.11
C VAL A 431 16.33 3.77 14.79
N ASN A 432 16.82 2.57 14.48
CA ASN A 432 17.38 2.24 13.16
C ASN A 432 16.27 2.23 12.07
N PRO A 433 16.54 2.62 10.80
CA PRO A 433 15.59 2.50 9.69
C PRO A 433 14.87 1.14 9.58
N GLN A 434 15.55 0.04 9.93
CA GLN A 434 14.98 -1.31 9.90
C GLN A 434 13.73 -1.48 10.79
N ALA A 435 13.62 -0.70 11.87
CA ALA A 435 12.47 -0.70 12.77
C ALA A 435 11.16 -0.25 12.09
N LEU A 436 11.25 0.48 10.97
CA LEU A 436 10.09 0.97 10.22
C LEU A 436 9.19 -0.16 9.69
N LYS A 437 9.75 -1.35 9.44
CA LYS A 437 8.99 -2.53 9.01
C LYS A 437 7.98 -3.01 10.05
N VAL A 438 8.30 -2.81 11.32
CA VAL A 438 7.43 -3.17 12.44
C VAL A 438 6.51 -1.99 12.78
N LEU A 439 7.02 -0.76 12.68
CA LEU A 439 6.30 0.43 13.14
C LEU A 439 5.32 1.03 12.12
N ARG A 440 5.44 0.75 10.81
CA ARG A 440 4.56 1.33 9.77
C ARG A 440 3.20 0.62 9.71
N THR A 441 2.44 0.70 10.79
CA THR A 441 1.13 0.07 10.95
C THR A 441 0.10 1.03 11.55
N SER A 442 -1.18 0.68 11.45
CA SER A 442 -2.30 1.38 12.11
C SER A 442 -2.17 1.41 13.63
N GLU A 443 -1.43 0.46 14.21
CA GLU A 443 -1.19 0.37 15.64
C GLU A 443 -0.36 1.55 16.17
N PHE A 444 0.75 1.87 15.49
CA PHE A 444 1.70 2.89 15.91
C PHE A 444 1.51 4.25 15.24
N LEU A 445 0.73 4.34 14.15
CA LEU A 445 0.45 5.55 13.37
C LEU A 445 1.67 6.50 13.29
N PRO A 446 2.81 6.03 12.75
CA PRO A 446 4.06 6.79 12.84
C PRO A 446 4.04 8.04 11.98
N PHE A 447 4.73 9.07 12.45
CA PHE A 447 5.23 10.18 11.64
C PHE A 447 6.74 10.03 11.51
N VAL A 448 7.22 9.69 10.31
CA VAL A 448 8.63 9.34 10.06
C VAL A 448 9.38 10.55 9.54
N VAL A 449 10.31 11.05 10.33
CA VAL A 449 11.16 12.19 9.97
C VAL A 449 12.59 11.72 9.75
N PHE A 450 13.08 11.92 8.54
CA PHE A 450 14.48 11.72 8.21
C PHE A 450 15.28 13.00 8.47
N ILE A 451 16.30 12.89 9.32
CA ILE A 451 17.25 13.95 9.59
C ILE A 451 18.45 13.73 8.68
N GLU A 452 18.49 14.52 7.62
CA GLU A 452 19.54 14.50 6.61
C GLU A 452 20.76 15.28 7.12
N THR A 453 21.93 14.71 6.88
CA THR A 453 23.20 15.40 7.13
C THR A 453 23.36 16.59 6.19
N PRO A 454 23.87 17.74 6.66
CA PRO A 454 24.30 18.80 5.76
C PRO A 454 25.55 18.36 4.98
N SER A 455 26.06 19.24 4.11
CA SER A 455 27.31 18.98 3.40
C SER A 455 28.47 18.74 4.38
N PHE A 456 29.49 17.98 3.94
CA PHE A 456 30.66 17.66 4.77
C PHE A 456 31.30 18.91 5.39
N GLU A 457 31.45 19.99 4.60
CA GLU A 457 32.04 21.24 5.07
C GLU A 457 31.20 21.91 6.16
N VAL A 458 29.88 21.96 5.98
CA VAL A 458 28.96 22.52 6.99
C VAL A 458 28.98 21.66 8.26
N LEU A 459 28.93 20.33 8.12
CA LEU A 459 28.98 19.41 9.25
C LEU A 459 30.30 19.55 10.05
N LYS A 460 31.43 19.73 9.34
CA LYS A 460 32.74 19.95 9.94
C LYS A 460 32.79 21.29 10.69
N ALA A 461 32.27 22.36 10.10
CA ALA A 461 32.15 23.65 10.77
C ALA A 461 31.25 23.59 12.02
N MET A 462 30.11 22.91 11.94
CA MET A 462 29.21 22.70 13.07
C MET A 462 29.89 21.92 14.21
N ASN A 463 30.65 20.88 13.88
CA ASN A 463 31.39 20.11 14.90
C ASN A 463 32.43 20.98 15.60
N LYS A 464 33.20 21.77 14.83
CA LYS A 464 34.19 22.71 15.37
C LYS A 464 33.55 23.74 16.30
N ASN A 465 32.44 24.36 15.88
CA ASN A 465 31.71 25.34 16.69
C ASN A 465 31.12 24.70 17.96
N ALA A 466 30.63 23.46 17.88
CA ALA A 466 30.09 22.75 19.03
C ALA A 466 31.20 22.37 20.04
N MET A 467 32.42 22.11 19.58
CA MET A 467 33.59 21.95 20.44
C MET A 467 33.97 23.27 21.11
N GLU A 468 34.05 24.37 20.35
CA GLU A 468 34.36 25.70 20.88
C GLU A 468 33.32 26.17 21.91
N ALA A 469 32.05 25.83 21.70
CA ALA A 469 30.96 26.11 22.64
C ALA A 469 30.89 25.12 23.83
N GLY A 470 31.80 24.14 23.92
CA GLY A 470 31.84 23.14 24.99
C GLY A 470 30.66 22.16 25.01
N VAL A 471 29.89 22.08 23.92
CA VAL A 471 28.70 21.20 23.78
C VAL A 471 29.12 19.76 23.47
N VAL A 472 30.25 19.59 22.78
CA VAL A 472 30.81 18.27 22.42
C VAL A 472 32.20 18.15 23.03
N THR A 473 32.50 16.98 23.62
CA THR A 473 33.78 16.72 24.31
C THR A 473 34.78 15.96 23.45
N LYS A 474 34.32 15.30 22.37
CA LYS A 474 35.16 14.54 21.43
C LYS A 474 35.14 15.21 20.06
N GLN A 475 36.30 15.67 19.59
CA GLN A 475 36.45 16.11 18.21
C GLN A 475 36.27 14.90 17.29
N LEU A 476 35.34 14.99 16.35
CA LEU A 476 35.19 13.95 15.33
C LEU A 476 36.27 14.14 14.26
N THR A 477 36.82 13.03 13.78
CA THR A 477 37.78 13.07 12.68
C THR A 477 37.07 13.34 11.35
N ASP A 478 37.79 13.89 10.38
CA ASP A 478 37.26 14.07 9.01
C ASP A 478 36.73 12.74 8.42
N SER A 479 37.35 11.61 8.77
CA SER A 479 36.88 10.28 8.35
C SER A 479 35.56 9.87 9.00
N GLU A 480 35.34 10.17 10.29
CA GLU A 480 34.07 9.94 10.98
C GLU A 480 32.96 10.80 10.37
N LEU A 481 33.25 12.08 10.07
CA LEU A 481 32.29 13.00 9.45
C LEU A 481 31.90 12.59 8.02
N LYS A 482 32.88 12.19 7.20
CA LYS A 482 32.61 11.64 5.86
C LYS A 482 31.76 10.37 5.92
N ARG A 483 32.01 9.50 6.90
CA ARG A 483 31.20 8.29 7.13
C ARG A 483 29.75 8.65 7.45
N THR A 484 29.51 9.65 8.30
CA THR A 484 28.16 10.12 8.63
C THR A 484 27.41 10.64 7.39
N VAL A 485 28.07 11.43 6.52
CA VAL A 485 27.48 11.92 5.26
C VAL A 485 27.13 10.76 4.32
N GLU A 486 28.05 9.81 4.15
CA GLU A 486 27.85 8.64 3.30
C GLU A 486 26.74 7.71 3.84
N GLU A 487 26.70 7.48 5.14
CA GLU A 487 25.64 6.72 5.80
C GLU A 487 24.27 7.39 5.61
N SER A 488 24.19 8.71 5.76
CA SER A 488 22.97 9.49 5.53
C SER A 488 22.48 9.34 4.09
N ARG A 489 23.38 9.43 3.12
CA ARG A 489 23.07 9.20 1.70
C ARG A 489 22.51 7.79 1.46
N ARG A 490 23.13 6.76 2.04
CA ARG A 490 22.66 5.36 1.92
C ARG A 490 21.28 5.16 2.53
N ILE A 491 21.04 5.70 3.73
CA ILE A 491 19.73 5.61 4.39
C ILE A 491 18.67 6.32 3.55
N LYS A 492 18.97 7.52 3.03
CA LYS A 492 18.04 8.25 2.16
C LYS A 492 17.69 7.45 0.91
N GLN A 493 18.68 6.88 0.24
CA GLN A 493 18.45 6.08 -0.97
C GLN A 493 17.59 4.84 -0.70
N ALA A 494 17.83 4.13 0.42
CA ALA A 494 17.12 2.89 0.73
C ALA A 494 15.71 3.11 1.30
N TYR A 495 15.48 4.17 2.08
CA TYR A 495 14.25 4.33 2.88
C TYR A 495 13.43 5.58 2.56
N THR A 496 13.74 6.35 1.51
CA THR A 496 13.03 7.59 1.16
C THR A 496 11.49 7.45 1.07
N HIS A 497 11.02 6.29 0.59
CA HIS A 497 9.59 6.00 0.46
C HIS A 497 8.88 5.92 1.82
N TYR A 498 9.59 5.55 2.89
CA TYR A 498 9.04 5.51 4.24
C TYR A 498 8.86 6.90 4.87
N PHE A 499 9.64 7.90 4.47
CA PHE A 499 9.69 9.18 5.17
C PHE A 499 8.46 10.05 4.89
N ASP A 500 7.91 10.67 5.92
CA ASP A 500 6.88 11.71 5.78
C ASP A 500 7.52 13.09 5.57
N LEU A 501 8.69 13.33 6.19
CA LEU A 501 9.41 14.59 6.16
C LEU A 501 10.92 14.36 6.14
N THR A 502 11.64 15.18 5.39
CA THR A 502 13.11 15.26 5.42
C THR A 502 13.52 16.63 5.92
N ILE A 503 14.41 16.68 6.92
CA ILE A 503 14.99 17.92 7.47
C ILE A 503 16.50 17.83 7.35
N VAL A 504 17.11 18.75 6.60
CA VAL A 504 18.57 18.92 6.61
C VAL A 504 18.97 19.62 7.90
N ASN A 505 19.85 19.00 8.68
CA ASN A 505 20.29 19.57 9.95
C ASN A 505 21.62 20.33 9.81
N ASP A 506 21.55 21.49 9.15
CA ASP A 506 22.64 22.47 9.06
C ASP A 506 22.68 23.45 10.25
N ASN A 507 21.57 23.55 10.98
CA ASN A 507 21.44 24.32 12.20
C ASN A 507 20.43 23.64 13.15
N MET A 508 20.89 23.28 14.36
CA MET A 508 20.07 22.60 15.37
C MET A 508 18.78 23.36 15.73
N ASP A 509 18.82 24.69 15.82
CA ASP A 509 17.65 25.50 16.17
C ASP A 509 16.68 25.65 14.98
N GLY A 510 17.22 25.70 13.76
CA GLY A 510 16.45 25.68 12.52
C GLY A 510 15.70 24.37 12.36
N ALA A 511 16.41 23.25 12.48
CA ALA A 511 15.87 21.90 12.40
C ALA A 511 14.80 21.66 13.48
N PHE A 512 15.05 22.08 14.72
CA PHE A 512 14.06 21.97 15.81
C PHE A 512 12.78 22.75 15.52
N ARG A 513 12.88 24.00 15.03
CA ARG A 513 11.70 24.79 14.64
C ARG A 513 10.94 24.17 13.48
N ALA A 514 11.65 23.65 12.48
CA ALA A 514 11.02 22.97 11.34
C ALA A 514 10.26 21.71 11.78
N LEU A 515 10.87 20.91 12.66
CA LEU A 515 10.24 19.72 13.24
C LEU A 515 8.99 20.08 14.04
N LYS A 516 9.09 21.06 14.97
CA LYS A 516 7.96 21.50 15.80
C LYS A 516 6.78 22.01 14.96
N ARG A 517 7.05 22.87 13.97
CA ARG A 517 6.01 23.36 13.05
C ARG A 517 5.31 22.23 12.29
N SER A 518 6.07 21.21 11.88
CA SER A 518 5.51 20.06 11.17
C SER A 518 4.59 19.24 12.08
N LEU A 519 4.97 19.04 13.35
CA LEU A 519 4.15 18.36 14.35
C LEU A 519 2.87 19.14 14.72
N GLU A 520 2.92 20.47 14.69
CA GLU A 520 1.75 21.33 14.89
C GLU A 520 0.75 21.22 13.72
N LYS A 521 1.25 21.11 12.49
CA LYS A 521 0.39 20.92 11.30
C LYS A 521 -0.40 19.63 11.34
N LEU A 522 0.17 18.53 11.86
CA LEU A 522 -0.53 17.25 11.98
C LEU A 522 -1.84 17.37 12.77
N GLY A 523 -1.85 18.16 13.84
CA GLY A 523 -3.03 18.35 14.69
C GLY A 523 -4.02 19.41 14.19
N SER A 524 -3.71 20.15 13.12
CA SER A 524 -4.52 21.28 12.63
C SER A 524 -4.96 21.15 11.17
N GLN A 525 -4.29 20.31 10.38
CA GLN A 525 -4.57 20.14 8.95
C GLN A 525 -4.93 18.69 8.64
N PRO A 526 -5.82 18.46 7.65
CA PRO A 526 -6.08 17.12 7.14
C PRO A 526 -4.80 16.43 6.64
N GLN A 527 -4.71 15.12 6.81
CA GLN A 527 -3.51 14.34 6.48
C GLN A 527 -3.82 13.26 5.46
N TRP A 528 -2.93 13.10 4.48
CA TRP A 528 -2.90 11.90 3.63
C TRP A 528 -2.12 10.81 4.34
N VAL A 529 -2.77 9.68 4.61
CA VAL A 529 -2.13 8.54 5.27
C VAL A 529 -2.35 7.26 4.46
N PRO A 530 -1.45 6.27 4.58
CA PRO A 530 -1.62 4.98 3.93
C PRO A 530 -2.96 4.34 4.27
N LYS A 531 -3.63 3.75 3.27
CA LYS A 531 -4.98 3.18 3.44
C LYS A 531 -5.02 2.03 4.45
N ASN A 532 -3.92 1.30 4.65
CA ASN A 532 -3.82 0.26 5.67
C ASN A 532 -3.91 0.82 7.10
N TYR A 533 -3.78 2.14 7.32
CA TYR A 533 -4.02 2.74 8.63
C TYR A 533 -5.51 2.80 9.00
N PHE A 534 -6.41 2.55 8.03
CA PHE A 534 -7.85 2.66 8.18
C PHE A 534 -8.57 1.34 8.44
N ILE A 535 -7.96 0.20 8.09
CA ILE A 535 -8.68 -1.09 8.03
C ILE A 535 -8.96 -1.68 9.43
N VAL A 536 -8.49 -1.05 10.51
CA VAL A 536 -8.72 -1.54 11.88
C VAL A 536 -9.06 -0.37 12.81
N ASN A 537 -10.35 -0.21 13.13
CA ASN A 537 -10.95 0.47 14.30
C ASN A 537 -10.50 1.89 14.71
N ALA A 538 -9.64 2.60 13.97
CA ALA A 538 -8.94 3.78 14.48
C ALA A 538 -9.78 5.08 14.60
N LEU A 539 -11.06 5.10 14.22
CA LEU A 539 -11.90 6.30 14.30
C LEU A 539 -12.98 6.26 15.39
N VAL A 540 -13.14 5.15 16.12
CA VAL A 540 -14.18 5.05 17.17
C VAL A 540 -13.72 5.62 18.52
N GLU A 541 -12.42 5.78 18.77
CA GLU A 541 -11.90 6.07 20.13
C GLU A 541 -11.49 7.54 20.42
N TRP A 542 -11.88 8.53 19.61
CA TRP A 542 -11.40 9.91 19.81
C TRP A 542 -12.50 10.98 19.83
N HIS A 543 -13.57 10.73 20.58
CA HIS A 543 -14.49 11.77 21.07
C HIS A 543 -14.45 11.85 22.59
#